data_AF-A0A7W8XI74-F1
#
_entry.id   AF-A0A7W8XI74-F1
#
_cell.length_a   1.000
_cell.length_b   1.000
_cell.length_c   1.000
_cell.angle_alpha   90.00
_cell.angle_beta   90.00
_cell.angle_gamma   90.00
#
_symmetry.space_group_name_H-M   'P 1'
#
loop_
_entity.id
_entity.type
_entity.pdbx_description
1 polymer ?
#
loop_
_entity_poly.entity_id
_entity_poly.type
_entity_poly.pdbx_seq_one_letter_code
_entity_poly.pdbx_strand_id
1 'polypeptide(L)'
;MTWIKPSFLWMMYRAGWGLKDVGQARILAIDISREGFEWALKHSCQSHPDASMSKDEWLRVKETTPVRIQWDPDRGLQLQPKPYRAIQIGLSKQAVELYVRQWIERISDITSDAHDITPGEVRSSAK
;
A
#
# COMPACT_ATOMS: atom_id res chain seq x y z
N MET A 1 -2.65 3.63 11.94
CA MET A 1 -2.32 4.00 10.54
C MET A 1 -2.63 2.79 9.68
N THR A 2 -3.32 2.96 8.56
CA THR A 2 -3.46 1.92 7.52
C THR A 2 -2.70 2.35 6.27
N TRP A 3 -2.28 1.41 5.43
CA TRP A 3 -1.48 1.70 4.25
C TRP A 3 -2.15 1.18 2.99
N ILE A 4 -2.23 2.04 1.97
CA ILE A 4 -2.62 1.68 0.60
C ILE A 4 -1.35 1.56 -0.23
N LYS A 5 -1.18 0.40 -0.88
CA LYS A 5 -0.15 0.16 -1.88
C LYS A 5 -0.81 -0.27 -3.19
N PRO A 6 -0.82 0.60 -4.22
CA PRO A 6 -1.39 0.23 -5.53
C PRO A 6 -0.58 -0.80 -6.32
N SER A 7 0.68 -1.09 -5.91
CA SER A 7 1.53 -2.05 -6.60
C SER A 7 1.17 -3.49 -6.21
N PHE A 8 0.56 -4.22 -7.15
CA PHE A 8 0.17 -5.61 -6.99
C PHE A 8 1.35 -6.51 -6.59
N LEU A 9 2.46 -6.46 -7.32
CA LEU A 9 3.60 -7.35 -7.08
C LEU A 9 4.31 -7.02 -5.76
N TRP A 10 4.26 -5.76 -5.30
CA TRP A 10 4.70 -5.44 -3.95
C TRP A 10 3.81 -6.06 -2.89
N MET A 11 2.49 -6.02 -3.08
CA MET A 11 1.56 -6.70 -2.19
C MET A 11 1.78 -8.22 -2.19
N MET A 12 2.08 -8.82 -3.35
CA MET A 12 2.38 -10.26 -3.44
C MET A 12 3.69 -10.61 -2.75
N TYR A 13 4.73 -9.79 -2.87
CA TYR A 13 5.95 -9.93 -2.08
C TYR A 13 5.66 -9.88 -0.58
N ARG A 14 4.84 -8.92 -0.13
CA ARG A 14 4.54 -8.77 1.30
C ARG A 14 3.66 -9.88 1.84
N ALA A 15 2.66 -10.32 1.08
CA ALA A 15 1.76 -11.39 1.47
C ALA A 15 2.34 -12.79 1.22
N GLY A 16 3.48 -12.90 0.51
CA GLY A 16 4.00 -14.18 0.05
C GLY A 16 2.97 -14.92 -0.82
N TRP A 17 2.27 -14.17 -1.69
CA TRP A 17 1.15 -14.66 -2.49
C TRP A 17 -0.02 -15.27 -1.70
N GLY A 18 -0.11 -15.03 -0.38
CA GLY A 18 -1.10 -15.67 0.48
C GLY A 18 -0.67 -17.06 0.98
N LEU A 19 0.58 -17.45 0.74
CA LEU A 19 1.09 -18.79 1.06
C LEU A 19 2.02 -18.83 2.28
N LYS A 20 2.48 -17.67 2.77
CA LYS A 20 3.51 -17.62 3.83
C LYS A 20 2.98 -17.85 5.26
N ASP A 21 1.69 -17.56 5.50
CA ASP A 21 1.09 -17.51 6.84
C ASP A 21 -0.42 -17.76 6.72
N VAL A 22 -0.94 -18.69 7.52
CA VAL A 22 -2.37 -19.03 7.55
C VAL A 22 -3.26 -17.84 7.92
N GLY A 23 -2.75 -16.92 8.75
CA GLY A 23 -3.43 -15.68 9.11
C GLY A 23 -3.44 -14.63 7.98
N GLN A 24 -2.74 -14.87 6.87
CA GLN A 24 -2.66 -13.99 5.70
C GLN A 24 -2.96 -14.73 4.39
N ALA A 25 -3.85 -15.72 4.44
CA ALA A 25 -4.15 -16.61 3.31
C ALA A 25 -5.09 -16.04 2.23
N ARG A 26 -5.55 -14.79 2.37
CA ARG A 26 -6.48 -14.14 1.44
C ARG A 26 -5.88 -12.88 0.86
N ILE A 27 -6.04 -12.73 -0.46
CA ILE A 27 -5.67 -11.52 -1.19
C ILE A 27 -6.95 -10.81 -1.63
N LEU A 28 -7.18 -9.62 -1.07
CA LEU A 28 -8.33 -8.79 -1.42
C LEU A 28 -7.87 -7.59 -2.24
N ALA A 29 -8.45 -7.43 -3.42
CA ALA A 29 -8.36 -6.20 -4.20
C ALA A 29 -9.45 -5.23 -3.72
N ILE A 30 -9.04 -4.00 -3.41
CA ILE A 30 -9.95 -2.95 -2.94
C ILE A 30 -9.93 -1.85 -3.98
N ASP A 31 -11.08 -1.62 -4.61
CA ASP A 31 -11.28 -0.49 -5.51
C ASP A 31 -11.77 0.70 -4.70
N ILE A 32 -11.12 1.84 -4.91
CA ILE A 32 -11.50 3.10 -4.28
C ILE A 32 -11.90 4.14 -5.33
N SER A 33 -12.79 5.04 -4.94
CA SER A 33 -13.19 6.16 -5.77
C SER A 33 -11.97 7.02 -6.12
N ARG A 34 -11.94 7.48 -7.38
CA ARG A 34 -10.88 8.37 -7.87
C ARG A 34 -10.81 9.65 -7.03
N GLU A 35 -11.97 10.20 -6.64
CA GLU A 35 -12.06 11.38 -5.79
C GLU A 35 -11.43 11.14 -4.41
N GLY A 36 -11.66 9.97 -3.80
CA GLY A 36 -11.04 9.59 -2.53
C GLY A 36 -9.52 9.48 -2.64
N PHE A 37 -9.02 8.87 -3.72
CA PHE A 37 -7.59 8.81 -4.00
C PHE A 37 -6.96 10.21 -4.16
N GLU A 38 -7.57 11.08 -4.97
CA GLU A 38 -7.09 12.45 -5.16
C GLU A 38 -7.17 13.28 -3.89
N TRP A 39 -8.22 13.11 -3.09
CA TRP A 39 -8.33 13.73 -1.78
C TRP A 39 -7.15 13.31 -0.90
N ALA A 40 -6.82 12.01 -0.86
CA ALA A 40 -5.71 11.52 -0.06
C ALA A 40 -4.38 12.18 -0.46
N LEU A 41 -4.12 12.35 -1.76
CA LEU A 41 -2.92 13.03 -2.25
C LEU A 41 -2.88 14.51 -1.86
N LYS A 42 -4.00 15.23 -2.02
CA LYS A 42 -4.12 16.66 -1.65
C LYS A 42 -3.95 16.92 -0.15
N HIS A 43 -4.25 15.93 0.70
CA HIS A 43 -4.17 16.03 2.16
C HIS A 43 -2.99 15.24 2.74
N SER A 44 -1.88 15.17 2.00
CA SER A 44 -0.71 14.38 2.36
C SER A 44 0.54 15.20 2.64
N CYS A 45 1.45 14.62 3.42
CA CYS A 45 2.82 15.08 3.59
C CYS A 45 3.78 13.91 3.46
N GLN A 46 5.07 14.18 3.25
CA GLN A 46 6.10 13.13 3.19
C GLN A 46 6.24 12.41 4.56
N SER A 47 6.60 11.12 4.50
CA SER A 47 6.86 10.28 5.68
C SER A 47 8.18 10.60 6.40
N HIS A 48 8.97 11.51 5.84
CA HIS A 48 10.23 12.03 6.35
C HIS A 48 10.32 13.53 6.03
N PRO A 49 11.15 14.32 6.75
CA PRO A 49 11.35 15.72 6.44
C PRO A 49 12.00 15.88 5.06
N ASP A 50 11.56 16.90 4.31
CA ASP A 50 12.25 17.36 3.11
C ASP A 50 13.61 17.96 3.48
N ALA A 51 14.56 17.97 2.55
CA ALA A 51 15.92 18.47 2.79
C ALA A 51 15.97 19.92 3.29
N SER A 52 14.97 20.73 2.93
CA SER A 52 14.84 22.13 3.34
C SER A 52 14.04 22.35 4.62
N MET A 53 13.48 21.30 5.23
CA MET A 53 12.56 21.39 6.36
C MET A 53 13.24 20.89 7.64
N SER A 54 13.08 21.64 8.73
CA SER A 54 13.55 21.17 10.03
C SER A 54 12.72 19.99 10.53
N LYS A 55 13.31 19.15 11.38
CA LYS A 55 12.58 18.00 11.98
C LYS A 55 11.35 18.46 12.77
N ASP A 56 11.44 19.56 13.50
CA ASP A 56 10.34 20.07 14.33
C ASP A 56 9.20 20.65 13.49
N GLU A 57 9.53 21.35 12.42
CA GLU A 57 8.55 21.82 11.44
C GLU A 57 7.82 20.64 10.77
N TRP A 58 8.58 19.63 10.33
CA TRP A 58 8.00 18.42 9.77
C TRP A 58 7.10 17.70 10.77
N LEU A 59 7.47 17.63 12.05
CA LEU A 59 6.63 17.03 13.09
C LEU A 59 5.29 17.78 13.25
N ARG A 60 5.29 19.11 13.15
CA ARG A 60 4.05 19.92 13.19
C ARG A 60 3.16 19.65 11.97
N VAL A 61 3.73 19.66 10.77
CA VAL A 61 3.00 19.35 9.52
C VAL A 61 2.46 17.93 9.56
N LYS A 62 3.29 16.98 9.99
CA LYS A 62 2.90 15.59 10.21
C LYS A 62 1.69 15.54 11.13
N GLU A 63 1.74 16.15 12.30
CA GLU A 63 0.65 16.05 13.26
C GLU A 63 -0.69 16.59 12.71
N THR A 64 -0.67 17.64 11.89
CA THR A 64 -1.89 18.23 11.31
C THR A 64 -2.36 17.58 10.01
N THR A 65 -1.52 16.77 9.36
CA THR A 65 -1.84 16.15 8.08
C THR A 65 -2.31 14.71 8.26
N PRO A 66 -3.46 14.28 7.70
CA PRO A 66 -3.99 12.93 7.93
C PRO A 66 -3.37 11.85 7.02
N VAL A 67 -2.67 12.22 5.94
CA VAL A 67 -2.08 11.26 4.98
C VAL A 67 -0.55 11.37 4.91
N ARG A 68 0.12 10.22 4.78
CA ARG A 68 1.57 10.10 4.58
C ARG A 68 1.90 9.51 3.23
N ILE A 69 2.83 10.13 2.51
CA ILE A 69 3.42 9.54 1.31
C ILE A 69 4.77 8.96 1.65
N GLN A 70 4.99 7.72 1.22
CA GLN A 70 6.28 7.06 1.24
C GLN A 70 6.57 6.47 -0.14
N TRP A 71 7.83 6.54 -0.56
CA TRP A 71 8.30 5.96 -1.81
C TRP A 71 9.07 4.66 -1.52
N ASP A 72 8.36 3.55 -1.63
CA ASP A 72 8.92 2.21 -1.41
C ASP A 72 9.40 1.59 -2.73
N PRO A 73 10.33 0.61 -2.70
CA PRO A 73 10.74 -0.10 -3.90
C PRO A 73 9.52 -0.69 -4.61
N ASP A 74 9.47 -0.64 -5.93
CA ASP A 74 8.53 -1.46 -6.69
C ASP A 74 9.08 -2.89 -6.90
N ARG A 75 8.25 -3.83 -7.35
CA ARG A 75 8.62 -5.25 -7.51
C ARG A 75 8.37 -5.76 -8.93
N GLY A 76 9.26 -6.63 -9.40
CA GLY A 76 9.07 -7.38 -10.64
C GLY A 76 8.29 -8.68 -10.44
N LEU A 77 8.06 -9.41 -11.54
CA LEU A 77 7.37 -10.70 -11.52
C LEU A 77 8.10 -11.73 -10.64
N GLN A 78 9.43 -11.66 -10.57
CA GLN A 78 10.26 -12.48 -9.69
C GLN A 78 10.43 -11.85 -8.29
N LEU A 79 9.61 -10.86 -7.93
CA LEU A 79 9.60 -10.12 -6.67
C LEU A 79 10.93 -9.42 -6.30
N GLN A 80 11.83 -9.26 -7.26
CA GLN A 80 13.04 -8.46 -7.13
C GLN A 80 12.70 -6.95 -7.09
N PRO A 81 13.42 -6.14 -6.31
CA PRO A 81 13.22 -4.70 -6.28
C PRO A 81 13.55 -4.07 -7.65
N LYS A 82 12.78 -3.06 -8.03
CA LYS A 82 13.02 -2.25 -9.24
C LYS A 82 13.89 -1.03 -8.93
N PRO A 83 14.58 -0.46 -9.94
CA PRO A 83 15.42 0.74 -9.76
C PRO A 83 14.58 2.01 -9.51
N TYR A 84 13.29 1.97 -9.82
CA TYR A 84 12.34 3.03 -9.50
C TYR A 84 11.47 2.66 -8.30
N ARG A 85 10.86 3.69 -7.70
CA ARG A 85 10.01 3.55 -6.52
C ARG A 85 8.54 3.75 -6.88
N ALA A 86 7.68 3.15 -6.09
CA ALA A 86 6.24 3.25 -6.24
C ALA A 86 5.63 3.82 -4.95
N ILE A 87 4.59 4.63 -5.11
CA ILE A 87 3.91 5.30 -4.01
C ILE A 87 3.34 4.28 -3.00
N GLN A 88 3.38 4.66 -1.73
CA GLN A 88 2.68 4.02 -0.62
C GLN A 88 2.01 5.13 0.21
N ILE A 89 0.72 4.98 0.49
CA ILE A 89 -0.12 6.03 1.05
C ILE A 89 -0.61 5.59 2.43
N GLY A 90 -0.14 6.24 3.48
CA GLY A 90 -0.51 5.97 4.87
C GLY A 90 -1.68 6.85 5.29
N LEU A 91 -2.80 6.24 5.69
CA LEU A 91 -3.99 6.94 6.16
C LEU A 91 -4.08 6.91 7.68
N SER A 92 -4.39 8.06 8.27
CA SER A 92 -4.65 8.25 9.70
C SER A 92 -5.81 9.21 9.94
N LYS A 93 -6.32 9.23 11.18
CA LYS A 93 -7.35 10.16 11.62
C LYS A 93 -8.56 10.13 10.66
N GLN A 94 -9.05 11.29 10.23
CA GLN A 94 -10.19 11.42 9.33
C GLN A 94 -10.04 10.64 8.01
N ALA A 95 -8.81 10.45 7.50
CA ALA A 95 -8.61 9.74 6.24
C ALA A 95 -8.99 8.26 6.34
N VAL A 96 -8.87 7.64 7.53
CA VAL A 96 -9.32 6.25 7.74
C VAL A 96 -10.83 6.16 7.69
N GLU A 97 -11.53 7.09 8.34
CA GLU A 97 -13.01 7.13 8.34
C GLU A 97 -13.55 7.36 6.93
N LEU A 98 -12.96 8.31 6.18
CA LEU A 98 -13.34 8.58 4.80
C LEU A 98 -13.08 7.36 3.90
N TYR A 99 -11.92 6.72 4.04
CA TYR A 99 -11.59 5.50 3.29
C TYR A 99 -12.62 4.40 3.51
N VAL A 100 -12.88 4.03 4.77
CA VAL A 100 -13.76 2.90 5.11
C VAL A 100 -15.23 3.20 4.79
N ARG A 101 -15.69 4.44 4.94
CA ARG A 101 -17.11 4.78 4.84
C ARG A 101 -17.53 5.34 3.49
N GLN A 102 -16.60 5.88 2.71
CA GLN A 102 -16.95 6.66 1.51
C GLN A 102 -16.13 6.29 0.28
N TRP A 103 -14.87 5.91 0.42
CA TRP A 103 -14.01 5.72 -0.76
C TRP A 103 -14.06 4.30 -1.31
N ILE A 104 -14.21 3.27 -0.46
CA ILE A 104 -14.28 1.88 -0.94
C ILE A 104 -15.55 1.67 -1.75
N GLU A 105 -15.38 1.33 -3.03
CA GLU A 105 -16.48 1.06 -3.96
C GLU A 105 -16.69 -0.45 -4.12
N ARG A 106 -15.62 -1.25 -4.06
CA ARG A 106 -15.67 -2.69 -4.22
C ARG A 106 -14.53 -3.38 -3.48
N ILE A 107 -14.82 -4.57 -2.97
CA ILE A 107 -13.82 -5.51 -2.43
C ILE A 107 -13.99 -6.82 -3.19
N SER A 108 -12.92 -7.28 -3.85
CA SER A 108 -12.90 -8.53 -4.60
C SER A 108 -11.86 -9.47 -4.00
N ASP A 109 -12.25 -10.71 -3.71
CA ASP A 109 -11.29 -11.76 -3.37
C ASP A 109 -10.63 -12.25 -4.66
N ILE A 110 -9.34 -11.97 -4.81
CA ILE A 110 -8.53 -12.34 -5.97
C ILE A 110 -7.49 -13.40 -5.60
N THR A 111 -7.73 -14.17 -4.52
CA THR A 111 -6.78 -15.18 -4.03
C THR A 111 -6.46 -16.22 -5.10
N SER A 112 -7.46 -16.69 -5.85
CA SER A 112 -7.24 -17.65 -6.93
C SER A 112 -6.38 -17.06 -8.05
N ASP A 113 -6.71 -15.85 -8.51
CA ASP A 113 -5.97 -15.17 -9.57
C ASP A 113 -4.51 -14.93 -9.16
N ALA A 114 -4.29 -14.53 -7.91
CA ALA A 114 -2.95 -14.37 -7.35
C ALA A 114 -2.17 -15.69 -7.37
N HIS A 115 -2.79 -16.79 -6.95
CA HIS A 115 -2.16 -18.10 -7.02
C HIS A 115 -1.82 -18.50 -8.46
N ASP A 116 -2.72 -18.27 -9.41
CA ASP A 116 -2.51 -18.60 -10.82
C ASP A 116 -1.33 -17.85 -11.44
N ILE A 117 -1.13 -16.58 -11.07
CA ILE A 117 0.01 -15.76 -11.51
C ILE A 117 1.32 -16.14 -10.81
N THR A 118 1.25 -16.72 -9.59
CA THR A 118 2.42 -17.02 -8.76
C THR A 118 3.46 -17.86 -9.53
N PRO A 119 4.70 -17.37 -9.72
CA PRO A 119 5.75 -18.11 -10.41
C PRO A 119 6.05 -19.46 -9.74
N GLY A 120 6.30 -20.50 -10.55
CA GLY A 120 6.48 -21.88 -10.06
C GLY A 120 7.55 -22.05 -8.96
N GLU A 121 8.64 -21.28 -9.04
CA GLU A 121 9.74 -21.29 -8.06
C GLU A 121 9.34 -20.76 -6.66
N VAL A 122 8.30 -19.93 -6.59
CA VAL A 122 7.78 -19.41 -5.31
C VAL A 122 6.86 -20.44 -4.65
N ARG A 123 6.17 -21.29 -5.44
CA ARG A 123 5.27 -22.33 -4.94
C ARG A 123 6.02 -23.48 -4.24
N SER A 124 7.27 -23.76 -4.60
CA SER A 124 8.08 -24.83 -4.00
C SER A 124 8.65 -24.49 -2.62
N SER A 125 8.78 -23.20 -2.29
CA SER A 125 9.36 -22.71 -1.03
C SER A 125 8.31 -22.48 0.07
N ALA A 126 7.04 -22.73 -0.23
CA ALA A 126 5.90 -22.53 0.68
C ALA A 126 5.35 -23.85 1.28
N LYS A 127 6.13 -24.94 1.19
CA LYS A 127 5.84 -26.22 1.86
C LYS A 127 6.68 -26.40 3.11
#